data_AF-A0A291DW00-F1
#
_entry.id   AF-A0A291DW00-F1
#
_cell.length_a   1.000
_cell.length_b   1.000
_cell.length_c   1.000
_cell.angle_alpha   90.00
_cell.angle_beta   90.00
_cell.angle_gamma   90.00
#
_symmetry.space_group_name_H-M   'P 1'
#
loop_
_entity.id
_entity.type
_entity.pdbx_description
1 polymer ?
#
loop_
_entity_poly.entity_id
_entity_poly.type
_entity_poly.pdbx_seq_one_letter_code
_entity_poly.pdbx_strand_id
1 'polypeptide(L)'
;MPWILFPQPHSHMEPKHMNFTNSLFRTAGKIPLLRSHEWPFGKIEVVLAYNFKKRRPHEYAYLKSKYKDMLELVGRESESEEKKYIYNNFHYLQSVTENDRIDIFAHASEHMLGHYSPEALADDLKKMSLRRVGVIKFQACYIGKGNWLERARDIFISKGISFAYMTGPTNRVVWNNPFIKYVEGDRDQAYKVVKGNINKQFPGTRYTG
;
A
#
# COMPACT_ATOMS: atom_id res chain seq x y z
N MET A 1 -44.48 -50.09 -27.70
CA MET A 1 -43.67 -48.91 -27.35
C MET A 1 -44.24 -48.28 -26.09
N PRO A 2 -43.62 -48.59 -24.93
CA PRO A 2 -43.20 -47.56 -23.96
C PRO A 2 -41.81 -47.87 -23.35
N TRP A 3 -41.35 -46.94 -22.50
CA TRP A 3 -40.06 -46.81 -21.80
C TRP A 3 -39.65 -47.99 -20.88
N ILE A 4 -38.34 -48.09 -20.52
CA ILE A 4 -37.77 -48.14 -19.14
C ILE A 4 -36.35 -48.80 -19.04
N LEU A 5 -35.38 -48.02 -18.49
CA LEU A 5 -34.17 -48.28 -17.64
C LEU A 5 -33.08 -49.31 -18.10
N PHE A 6 -31.76 -49.13 -17.94
CA PHE A 6 -30.90 -48.82 -16.75
C PHE A 6 -29.42 -48.50 -17.23
N PRO A 7 -28.37 -48.44 -16.39
CA PRO A 7 -27.76 -47.27 -15.75
C PRO A 7 -26.31 -47.00 -16.22
N GLN A 8 -25.66 -45.96 -15.65
CA GLN A 8 -24.24 -45.64 -15.84
C GLN A 8 -23.28 -46.73 -15.33
N PRO A 9 -22.02 -46.69 -15.79
CA PRO A 9 -20.90 -46.78 -14.88
C PRO A 9 -20.05 -45.50 -14.90
N HIS A 10 -19.75 -45.02 -13.69
CA HIS A 10 -18.79 -43.99 -13.38
C HIS A 10 -17.41 -44.31 -13.98
N SER A 11 -16.85 -43.34 -14.70
CA SER A 11 -15.39 -43.21 -14.83
C SER A 11 -14.97 -41.90 -14.18
N HIS A 12 -14.06 -42.03 -13.22
CA HIS A 12 -13.33 -40.91 -12.64
C HIS A 12 -12.58 -40.15 -13.75
N MET A 13 -12.91 -38.87 -13.93
CA MET A 13 -12.02 -37.90 -14.55
C MET A 13 -11.81 -36.76 -13.56
N GLU A 14 -10.60 -36.67 -13.01
CA GLU A 14 -10.08 -35.43 -12.45
C GLU A 14 -10.15 -34.32 -13.51
N PRO A 15 -10.68 -33.13 -13.22
CA PRO A 15 -10.42 -31.98 -14.06
C PRO A 15 -9.11 -31.34 -13.62
N LYS A 16 -8.02 -31.77 -14.28
CA LYS A 16 -6.95 -30.84 -14.69
C LYS A 16 -7.63 -29.67 -15.38
N HIS A 17 -7.54 -28.46 -14.82
CA HIS A 17 -7.30 -27.22 -15.58
C HIS A 17 -7.18 -26.03 -14.63
N MET A 18 -6.14 -26.07 -13.79
CA MET A 18 -5.57 -24.91 -13.11
C MET A 18 -4.79 -24.01 -14.11
N ASN A 19 -5.35 -23.77 -15.30
CA ASN A 19 -4.61 -23.24 -16.45
C ASN A 19 -5.39 -22.23 -17.32
N PHE A 20 -6.32 -21.46 -16.73
CA PHE A 20 -7.00 -20.38 -17.47
C PHE A 20 -6.88 -19.00 -16.81
N THR A 21 -6.62 -18.93 -15.51
CA THR A 21 -6.49 -17.63 -14.80
C THR A 21 -5.18 -16.89 -15.12
N ASN A 22 -4.13 -17.58 -15.57
CA ASN A 22 -2.83 -16.95 -15.88
C ASN A 22 -2.75 -16.31 -17.29
N SER A 23 -3.71 -16.61 -18.17
CA SER A 23 -3.69 -16.11 -19.56
C SER A 23 -4.30 -14.69 -19.69
N LEU A 24 -5.29 -14.35 -18.86
CA LEU A 24 -5.99 -13.06 -18.95
C LEU A 24 -5.21 -11.86 -18.36
N PHE A 25 -4.12 -12.10 -17.63
CA PHE A 25 -3.27 -11.03 -17.07
C PHE A 25 -2.24 -10.48 -18.07
N ARG A 26 -2.20 -11.02 -19.30
CA ARG A 26 -1.13 -10.77 -20.27
C ARG A 26 -1.41 -9.74 -21.37
N THR A 27 -2.58 -9.12 -21.42
CA THR A 27 -2.87 -8.16 -22.51
C THR A 27 -3.12 -6.76 -21.96
N ALA A 28 -2.06 -5.94 -22.03
CA ALA A 28 -2.00 -4.48 -21.89
C ALA A 28 -2.11 -3.86 -20.47
N GLY A 29 -0.96 -3.52 -19.88
CA GLY A 29 -0.81 -2.34 -19.01
C GLY A 29 -1.19 -2.45 -17.53
N LYS A 30 -1.23 -3.64 -16.92
CA LYS A 30 -1.64 -3.81 -15.52
C LYS A 30 -0.48 -4.40 -14.71
N ILE A 31 0.15 -3.64 -13.80
CA ILE A 31 1.20 -4.16 -12.90
C ILE A 31 0.59 -4.70 -11.62
N PRO A 32 0.55 -6.02 -11.39
CA PRO A 32 0.27 -6.48 -10.06
C PRO A 32 1.35 -5.98 -9.10
N LEU A 33 0.95 -5.30 -8.03
CA LEU A 33 1.75 -5.02 -6.84
C LEU A 33 2.02 -6.31 -6.05
N LEU A 34 2.08 -7.46 -6.75
CA LEU A 34 2.24 -8.82 -6.25
C LEU A 34 3.45 -8.91 -5.32
N ARG A 35 4.55 -8.20 -5.59
CA ARG A 35 5.73 -8.13 -4.71
C ARG A 35 5.93 -6.79 -4.03
N SER A 36 4.95 -5.88 -4.11
CA SER A 36 5.01 -4.61 -3.38
C SER A 36 4.97 -4.82 -1.87
N HIS A 37 4.62 -6.00 -1.37
CA HIS A 37 4.70 -6.31 0.05
C HIS A 37 6.04 -6.95 0.44
N GLU A 38 6.99 -7.04 -0.50
CA GLU A 38 8.36 -7.49 -0.26
C GLU A 38 9.30 -6.26 -0.25
N TRP A 39 10.30 -6.29 0.63
CA TRP A 39 11.35 -5.29 0.72
C TRP A 39 12.63 -5.96 1.23
N PRO A 40 13.66 -6.15 0.39
CA PRO A 40 14.82 -6.96 0.76
C PRO A 40 15.83 -6.23 1.65
N PHE A 41 15.67 -4.91 1.84
CA PHE A 41 16.65 -4.09 2.56
C PHE A 41 16.34 -3.93 4.06
N GLY A 42 15.11 -4.20 4.46
CA GLY A 42 14.61 -3.97 5.82
C GLY A 42 13.15 -4.38 5.95
N LYS A 43 12.45 -3.85 6.95
CA LYS A 43 11.02 -4.13 7.16
C LYS A 43 10.12 -3.16 6.38
N ILE A 44 8.86 -3.55 6.26
CA ILE A 44 7.78 -2.69 5.77
C ILE A 44 6.85 -2.39 6.95
N GLU A 45 6.67 -1.12 7.26
CA GLU A 45 5.63 -0.65 8.16
C GLU A 45 4.43 -0.15 7.35
N VAL A 46 3.23 -0.56 7.73
CA VAL A 46 2.00 -0.18 7.02
C VAL A 46 1.23 0.84 7.82
N VAL A 47 0.88 1.95 7.17
CA VAL A 47 0.12 3.05 7.77
C VAL A 47 -1.17 3.28 6.99
N LEU A 48 -2.32 3.28 7.67
CA LEU A 48 -3.61 3.60 7.10
C LEU A 48 -3.99 5.05 7.46
N ALA A 49 -3.88 5.94 6.49
CA ALA A 49 -4.24 7.36 6.61
C ALA A 49 -5.68 7.63 6.12
N TYR A 50 -6.55 6.62 6.19
CA TYR A 50 -7.96 6.68 5.82
C TYR A 50 -8.75 5.62 6.60
N ASN A 51 -10.02 5.90 6.93
CA ASN A 51 -10.88 4.96 7.63
C ASN A 51 -11.39 3.84 6.70
N PHE A 52 -10.49 2.95 6.27
CA PHE A 52 -10.84 1.80 5.42
C PHE A 52 -11.84 0.88 6.11
N LYS A 53 -11.72 0.67 7.43
CA LYS A 53 -12.63 -0.21 8.18
C LYS A 53 -14.11 0.20 8.04
N LYS A 54 -14.41 1.49 8.20
CA LYS A 54 -15.79 2.02 8.12
C LYS A 54 -16.21 2.31 6.67
N ARG A 55 -15.33 2.87 5.85
CA ARG A 55 -15.68 3.41 4.53
C ARG A 55 -15.43 2.45 3.38
N ARG A 56 -14.55 1.46 3.54
CA ARG A 56 -14.13 0.48 2.51
C ARG A 56 -13.78 -0.89 3.12
N PRO A 57 -14.73 -1.56 3.78
CA PRO A 57 -14.46 -2.78 4.54
C PRO A 57 -13.83 -3.91 3.70
N HIS A 58 -14.16 -4.01 2.41
CA HIS A 58 -13.55 -4.99 1.51
C HIS A 58 -12.06 -4.74 1.25
N GLU A 59 -11.65 -3.48 1.06
CA GLU A 59 -10.23 -3.12 0.92
C GLU A 59 -9.47 -3.35 2.23
N TYR A 60 -10.11 -3.04 3.36
CA TYR A 60 -9.54 -3.31 4.69
C TYR A 60 -9.31 -4.80 4.94
N ALA A 61 -10.26 -5.66 4.57
CA ALA A 61 -10.12 -7.12 4.68
C ALA A 61 -8.97 -7.64 3.80
N TYR A 62 -8.85 -7.12 2.57
CA TYR A 62 -7.71 -7.46 1.71
C TYR A 62 -6.38 -7.01 2.35
N LEU A 63 -6.29 -5.79 2.86
CA LEU A 63 -5.08 -5.28 3.51
C LEU A 63 -4.66 -6.15 4.69
N LYS A 64 -5.60 -6.54 5.56
CA LYS A 64 -5.36 -7.49 6.66
C LYS A 64 -4.89 -8.87 6.19
N SER A 65 -5.35 -9.33 5.04
CA SER A 65 -4.89 -10.62 4.49
C SER A 65 -3.43 -10.59 4.01
N LYS A 66 -2.88 -9.39 3.77
CA LYS A 66 -1.51 -9.21 3.24
C LYS A 66 -0.52 -8.71 4.28
N TYR A 67 -0.99 -7.88 5.21
CA TYR A 67 -0.16 -7.24 6.23
C TYR A 67 -0.64 -7.66 7.61
N LYS A 68 0.26 -8.27 8.39
CA LYS A 68 -0.04 -8.75 9.75
C LYS A 68 -0.31 -7.58 10.70
N ASP A 69 0.54 -6.56 10.64
CA ASP A 69 0.48 -5.37 11.48
C ASP A 69 0.25 -4.12 10.63
N MET A 70 -0.64 -3.24 11.10
CA MET A 70 -0.96 -1.97 10.44
C MET A 70 -1.27 -0.88 11.46
N LEU A 71 -0.61 0.27 11.33
CA LEU A 71 -0.90 1.48 12.09
C LEU A 71 -2.06 2.23 11.44
N GLU A 72 -3.20 2.35 12.12
CA GLU A 72 -4.34 3.14 11.62
C GLU A 72 -4.31 4.53 12.27
N LEU A 73 -4.16 5.58 11.45
CA LEU A 73 -4.18 6.97 11.92
C LEU A 73 -5.60 7.54 12.01
N VAL A 74 -6.53 7.02 11.21
CA VAL A 74 -7.91 7.54 11.09
C VAL A 74 -8.93 6.45 11.34
N GLY A 75 -10.09 6.82 11.90
CA GLY A 75 -11.27 5.97 11.89
C GLY A 75 -11.44 5.05 13.08
N ARG A 76 -10.67 5.29 14.14
CA ARG A 76 -10.79 4.60 15.42
C ARG A 76 -11.88 5.24 16.28
N GLU A 77 -13.13 5.15 15.85
CA GLU A 77 -14.28 5.29 16.78
C GLU A 77 -14.26 4.03 17.66
N SER A 78 -13.56 4.08 18.81
CA SER A 78 -13.49 2.96 19.75
C SER A 78 -13.15 3.48 21.15
N GLU A 79 -14.08 3.34 22.09
CA GLU A 79 -13.94 3.76 23.50
C GLU A 79 -13.09 2.80 24.35
N SER A 80 -12.58 1.70 23.79
CA SER A 80 -11.82 0.67 24.51
C SER A 80 -10.39 1.11 24.91
N GLU A 81 -10.03 0.96 26.18
CA GLU A 81 -8.73 1.29 26.79
C GLU A 81 -7.50 0.66 26.07
N GLU A 82 -7.61 -0.58 25.60
CA GLU A 82 -6.54 -1.31 24.91
C GLU A 82 -6.10 -0.64 23.59
N LYS A 83 -6.99 0.14 22.94
CA LYS A 83 -6.68 0.90 21.72
C LYS A 83 -6.22 2.33 22.00
N LYS A 84 -6.56 2.92 23.16
CA LYS A 84 -5.88 4.13 23.66
C LYS A 84 -4.39 3.84 23.88
N TYR A 85 -4.05 2.62 24.31
CA TYR A 85 -2.67 2.17 24.50
C TYR A 85 -1.81 2.20 23.21
N ILE A 86 -2.37 1.89 22.04
CA ILE A 86 -1.65 1.96 20.75
C ILE A 86 -1.44 3.41 20.30
N TYR A 87 -2.37 4.33 20.60
CA TYR A 87 -2.18 5.76 20.35
C TYR A 87 -1.21 6.41 21.36
N ASN A 88 -1.09 5.81 22.54
CA ASN A 88 -0.05 6.12 23.54
C ASN A 88 1.26 5.37 23.25
N ASN A 89 1.30 4.48 22.27
CA ASN A 89 2.55 3.90 21.79
C ASN A 89 3.19 4.88 20.81
N PHE A 90 3.58 6.03 21.35
CA PHE A 90 4.36 7.07 20.66
C PHE A 90 5.65 6.51 20.04
N HIS A 91 5.98 5.25 20.26
CA HIS A 91 7.17 4.56 19.79
C HIS A 91 6.92 3.57 18.64
N TYR A 92 5.70 3.46 18.09
CA TYR A 92 5.39 2.48 17.04
C TYR A 92 6.39 2.51 15.87
N LEU A 93 6.73 3.71 15.38
CA LEU A 93 7.69 3.90 14.28
C LEU A 93 9.12 4.20 14.77
N GLN A 94 9.41 4.08 16.07
CA GLN A 94 10.74 4.39 16.64
C GLN A 94 11.84 3.47 16.10
N SER A 95 11.51 2.22 15.83
CA SER A 95 12.45 1.22 15.31
C SER A 95 12.65 1.30 13.79
N VAL A 96 11.97 2.23 13.10
CA VAL A 96 12.14 2.44 11.66
C VAL A 96 13.47 3.13 11.39
N THR A 97 14.18 2.65 10.37
CA THR A 97 15.51 3.10 9.96
C THR A 97 15.53 3.47 8.48
N GLU A 98 16.64 4.05 8.02
CA GLU A 98 16.90 4.34 6.61
C GLU A 98 16.94 3.11 5.70
N ASN A 99 16.95 1.89 6.24
CA ASN A 99 16.84 0.66 5.47
C ASN A 99 15.39 0.26 5.21
N ASP A 100 14.44 0.79 5.98
CA ASP A 100 13.06 0.36 5.99
C ASP A 100 12.19 1.16 5.02
N ARG A 101 10.99 0.64 4.78
CA ARG A 101 9.99 1.30 3.97
C ARG A 101 8.69 1.46 4.74
N ILE A 102 8.07 2.63 4.65
CA ILE A 102 6.70 2.85 5.12
C ILE A 102 5.77 2.88 3.92
N ASP A 103 4.74 2.03 3.93
CA ASP A 103 3.65 2.05 2.94
C ASP A 103 2.43 2.75 3.54
N ILE A 104 2.12 3.96 3.06
CA ILE A 104 0.98 4.77 3.50
C ILE A 104 -0.20 4.55 2.56
N PHE A 105 -1.24 3.86 3.02
CA PHE A 105 -2.48 3.64 2.30
C PHE A 105 -3.51 4.71 2.62
N ALA A 106 -4.08 5.29 1.56
CA ALA A 106 -5.20 6.23 1.64
C ALA A 106 -5.94 6.23 0.30
N HIS A 107 -7.15 6.78 0.28
CA HIS A 107 -7.70 7.33 -0.95
C HIS A 107 -7.15 8.73 -1.19
N ALA A 108 -6.99 9.11 -2.45
CA ALA A 108 -6.41 10.39 -2.81
C ALA A 108 -6.90 10.87 -4.18
N SER A 109 -6.61 12.13 -4.45
CA SER A 109 -6.56 12.71 -5.78
C SER A 109 -5.15 13.26 -6.04
N GLU A 110 -4.96 13.94 -7.18
CA GLU A 110 -3.70 14.64 -7.48
C GLU A 110 -3.39 15.83 -6.54
N HIS A 111 -4.35 16.23 -5.70
CA HIS A 111 -4.22 17.40 -4.82
C HIS A 111 -4.32 17.09 -3.32
N MET A 112 -4.90 15.96 -2.93
CA MET A 112 -5.18 15.64 -1.53
C MET A 112 -5.03 14.15 -1.20
N LEU A 113 -4.58 13.85 0.02
CA LEU A 113 -4.47 12.50 0.55
C LEU A 113 -5.55 12.27 1.60
N GLY A 114 -6.71 11.76 1.19
CA GLY A 114 -7.84 11.56 2.10
C GLY A 114 -8.25 12.88 2.73
N HIS A 115 -8.25 12.96 4.07
CA HIS A 115 -8.51 14.20 4.81
C HIS A 115 -7.22 14.82 5.39
N TYR A 116 -6.05 14.33 4.97
CA TYR A 116 -4.77 14.82 5.46
C TYR A 116 -4.21 15.93 4.56
N SER A 117 -3.82 17.03 5.20
CA SER A 117 -2.73 17.85 4.67
C SER A 117 -1.38 17.15 4.94
N PRO A 118 -0.32 17.48 4.18
CA PRO A 118 0.99 16.92 4.47
C PRO A 118 1.50 17.26 5.88
N GLU A 119 1.17 18.43 6.43
CA GLU A 119 1.53 18.85 7.79
C GLU A 119 0.89 17.95 8.84
N ALA A 120 -0.43 17.74 8.75
CA ALA A 120 -1.14 16.90 9.69
C ALA A 120 -0.63 15.45 9.65
N LEU A 121 -0.33 14.93 8.46
CA LEU A 121 0.25 13.59 8.32
C LEU A 121 1.66 13.52 8.91
N ALA A 122 2.52 14.51 8.65
CA ALA A 122 3.87 14.57 9.21
C ALA A 122 3.83 14.65 10.74
N ASP A 123 2.93 15.46 11.30
CA ASP A 123 2.76 15.60 12.74
C ASP A 123 2.31 14.29 13.38
N ASP A 124 1.37 13.57 12.78
CA ASP A 124 0.93 12.27 13.30
C ASP A 124 2.02 11.20 13.19
N LEU A 125 2.75 11.12 12.08
CA LEU A 125 3.89 10.20 11.94
C LEU A 125 5.01 10.51 12.94
N LYS A 126 5.28 11.80 13.19
CA LYS A 126 6.25 12.25 14.19
C LYS A 126 5.83 11.91 15.61
N LYS A 127 4.54 12.06 15.95
CA LYS A 127 3.98 11.62 17.24
C LYS A 127 4.21 10.12 17.44
N MET A 128 4.20 9.33 16.38
CA MET A 128 4.50 7.90 16.40
C MET A 128 6.02 7.59 16.41
N SER A 129 6.86 8.59 16.70
CA SER A 129 8.33 8.54 16.72
C SER A 129 9.01 8.24 15.39
N LEU A 130 8.35 8.50 14.26
CA LEU A 130 9.06 8.46 12.99
C LEU A 130 10.08 9.60 12.93
N ARG A 131 11.36 9.25 12.80
CA ARG A 131 12.46 10.21 12.64
C ARG A 131 13.20 10.03 11.34
N ARG A 132 13.33 8.78 10.89
CA ARG A 132 14.10 8.40 9.72
C ARG A 132 13.53 7.16 9.06
N VAL A 133 13.51 7.13 7.73
CA VAL A 133 13.05 5.98 6.95
C VAL A 133 13.73 5.95 5.59
N GLY A 134 13.93 4.78 5.00
CA GLY A 134 14.51 4.68 3.66
C GLY A 134 13.56 5.26 2.63
N VAL A 135 12.36 4.69 2.55
CA VAL A 135 11.36 5.04 1.54
C VAL A 135 10.00 5.26 2.18
N ILE A 136 9.36 6.38 1.84
CA ILE A 136 7.94 6.63 2.12
C ILE A 136 7.15 6.39 0.83
N LYS A 137 6.41 5.29 0.78
CA LYS A 137 5.62 4.89 -0.38
C LYS A 137 4.15 5.17 -0.13
N PHE A 138 3.60 6.14 -0.86
CA PHE A 138 2.16 6.38 -0.90
C PHE A 138 1.50 5.33 -1.80
N GLN A 139 0.44 4.74 -1.26
CA GLN A 139 -0.39 3.72 -1.88
C GLN A 139 -1.79 4.31 -2.13
N ALA A 140 -1.82 5.47 -2.80
CA ALA A 140 -2.99 6.32 -2.98
C ALA A 140 -3.08 6.88 -4.41
N CYS A 141 -4.28 6.94 -4.99
CA CYS A 141 -4.50 7.31 -6.39
C CYS A 141 -3.96 8.71 -6.73
N TYR A 142 -3.34 8.85 -7.90
CA TYR A 142 -2.94 10.12 -8.53
C TYR A 142 -2.00 11.05 -7.72
N ILE A 143 -1.60 10.68 -6.51
CA ILE A 143 -0.85 11.57 -5.61
C ILE A 143 0.52 11.99 -6.18
N GLY A 144 1.09 11.18 -7.09
CA GLY A 144 2.32 11.47 -7.81
C GLY A 144 2.12 12.26 -9.11
N LYS A 145 0.90 12.61 -9.51
CA LYS A 145 0.65 13.34 -10.77
C LYS A 145 0.98 14.84 -10.66
N GLY A 146 0.69 15.44 -9.50
CA GLY A 146 0.94 16.85 -9.21
C GLY A 146 2.23 17.10 -8.43
N ASN A 147 2.28 18.24 -7.73
CA ASN A 147 3.40 18.65 -6.86
C ASN A 147 3.21 18.27 -5.38
N TRP A 148 2.24 17.39 -5.08
CA TRP A 148 1.91 17.05 -3.70
C TRP A 148 3.08 16.37 -2.99
N LEU A 149 3.79 15.45 -3.68
CA LEU A 149 4.94 14.74 -3.11
C LEU A 149 6.11 15.69 -2.78
N GLU A 150 6.36 16.70 -3.60
CA GLU A 150 7.38 17.70 -3.32
C GLU A 150 7.03 18.58 -2.12
N ARG A 151 5.77 19.05 -2.04
CA ARG A 151 5.29 19.78 -0.86
C ARG A 151 5.39 18.92 0.39
N ALA A 152 4.96 17.66 0.31
CA ALA A 152 5.08 16.71 1.41
C ALA A 152 6.54 16.46 1.80
N ARG A 153 7.47 16.37 0.84
CA ARG A 153 8.91 16.25 1.13
C ARG A 153 9.39 17.42 1.99
N ASP A 154 9.15 18.64 1.56
CA ASP A 154 9.65 19.84 2.26
C ASP A 154 9.07 19.94 3.67
N ILE A 155 7.79 19.62 3.81
CA ILE A 155 7.10 19.59 5.11
C ILE A 155 7.66 18.48 6.01
N PHE A 156 7.82 17.26 5.51
CA PHE A 156 8.32 16.14 6.32
C PHE A 156 9.74 16.42 6.82
N ILE A 157 10.61 16.94 5.95
CA ILE A 157 11.98 17.33 6.31
C ILE A 157 11.97 18.45 7.36
N SER A 158 11.18 19.52 7.16
CA SER A 158 11.09 20.63 8.12
C SER A 158 10.51 20.20 9.48
N LYS A 159 9.68 19.16 9.50
CA LYS A 159 9.17 18.54 10.74
C LYS A 159 10.16 17.58 11.40
N GLY A 160 11.32 17.33 10.78
CA GLY A 160 12.39 16.47 11.32
C GLY A 160 12.25 14.99 10.97
N ILE A 161 11.46 14.65 9.95
CA ILE A 161 11.38 13.30 9.39
C ILE A 161 12.33 13.24 8.19
N SER A 162 13.46 12.57 8.38
CA SER A 162 14.44 12.37 7.31
C SER A 162 14.12 11.12 6.49
N PHE A 163 14.31 11.18 5.18
CA PHE A 163 14.10 10.01 4.32
C PHE A 163 14.94 10.07 3.05
N ALA A 164 15.15 8.92 2.40
CA ALA A 164 15.89 8.88 1.13
C ALA A 164 14.97 9.15 -0.07
N TYR A 165 13.78 8.53 -0.10
CA TYR A 165 12.81 8.77 -1.17
C TYR A 165 11.37 8.80 -0.68
N MET A 166 10.56 9.59 -1.38
CA MET A 166 9.11 9.58 -1.30
C MET A 166 8.56 9.19 -2.68
N THR A 167 7.55 8.34 -2.74
CA THR A 167 6.97 7.92 -4.02
C THR A 167 5.47 7.78 -3.96
N GLY A 168 4.79 7.99 -5.09
CA GLY A 168 3.35 7.85 -5.19
C GLY A 168 2.88 7.56 -6.63
N PRO A 169 1.74 6.88 -6.80
CA PRO A 169 1.15 6.60 -8.09
C PRO A 169 0.84 7.88 -8.89
N THR A 170 1.19 7.90 -10.18
CA THR A 170 0.80 8.97 -11.11
C THR A 170 -0.62 8.80 -11.65
N ASN A 171 -1.22 7.63 -11.43
CA ASN A 171 -2.54 7.28 -11.92
C ASN A 171 -3.40 6.58 -10.84
N ARG A 172 -4.58 6.09 -11.23
CA ARG A 172 -5.48 5.33 -10.39
C ARG A 172 -4.81 4.07 -9.87
N VAL A 173 -5.04 3.81 -8.58
CA VAL A 173 -4.74 2.53 -7.95
C VAL A 173 -6.01 1.68 -8.01
N VAL A 174 -5.93 0.52 -8.66
CA VAL A 174 -7.05 -0.42 -8.84
C VAL A 174 -6.85 -1.63 -7.93
N TRP A 175 -7.95 -2.09 -7.35
CA TRP A 175 -8.01 -3.28 -6.51
C TRP A 175 -8.96 -4.29 -7.13
N ASN A 176 -8.41 -5.35 -7.71
CA ASN A 176 -9.15 -6.52 -8.16
C ASN A 176 -8.99 -7.63 -7.11
N ASN A 177 -9.99 -7.73 -6.23
CA ASN A 177 -10.13 -8.84 -5.29
C ASN A 177 -10.27 -10.17 -6.08
N PRO A 178 -9.68 -11.30 -5.64
CA PRO A 178 -8.82 -11.47 -4.46
C PRO A 178 -7.33 -11.18 -4.65
N PHE A 179 -6.86 -10.94 -5.87
CA PHE A 179 -5.48 -11.27 -6.17
C PHE A 179 -4.58 -10.08 -6.52
N ILE A 180 -5.13 -8.94 -6.96
CA ILE A 180 -4.27 -7.93 -7.60
C ILE A 180 -4.65 -6.50 -7.25
N LYS A 181 -3.68 -5.78 -6.70
CA LYS A 181 -3.64 -4.32 -6.66
C LYS A 181 -2.69 -3.81 -7.74
N TYR A 182 -3.03 -2.79 -8.53
CA TYR A 182 -2.14 -2.24 -9.55
C TYR A 182 -2.31 -0.74 -9.74
N VAL A 183 -1.37 -0.09 -10.43
CA VAL A 183 -1.53 1.30 -10.92
C VAL A 183 -1.85 1.22 -12.41
N GLU A 184 -2.89 1.92 -12.85
CA GLU A 184 -3.28 2.00 -14.27
C GLU A 184 -2.21 2.74 -15.10
N GLY A 185 -1.99 2.30 -16.33
CA GLY A 185 -1.14 2.99 -17.31
C GLY A 185 0.24 2.35 -17.49
N ASP A 186 1.15 3.12 -18.11
CA ASP A 186 2.51 2.66 -18.41
C ASP A 186 3.30 2.39 -17.13
N ARG A 187 3.99 1.26 -17.11
CA ARG A 187 4.71 0.76 -15.96
C ARG A 187 5.87 1.65 -15.56
N ASP A 188 6.56 2.22 -16.53
CA ASP A 188 7.76 3.01 -16.28
C ASP A 188 7.40 4.40 -15.74
N GLN A 189 6.17 4.85 -15.99
CA GLN A 189 5.64 6.14 -15.54
C GLN A 189 4.65 6.02 -14.38
N ALA A 190 4.34 4.80 -13.92
CA ALA A 190 3.30 4.53 -12.93
C ALA A 190 3.54 5.19 -11.57
N TYR A 191 4.77 5.57 -11.25
CA TYR A 191 5.09 6.24 -9.99
C TYR A 191 6.04 7.40 -10.19
N LYS A 192 5.73 8.50 -9.51
CA LYS A 192 6.67 9.59 -9.30
C LYS A 192 7.53 9.28 -8.09
N VAL A 193 8.82 9.62 -8.17
CA VAL A 193 9.79 9.48 -7.09
C VAL A 193 10.39 10.85 -6.81
N VAL A 194 10.41 11.24 -5.54
CA VAL A 194 10.99 12.49 -5.05
C VAL A 194 12.09 12.12 -4.06
N LYS A 195 13.29 12.67 -4.26
CA LYS A 195 14.43 12.47 -3.37
C LYS A 195 14.25 13.29 -2.08
N GLY A 196 14.55 12.67 -0.94
CA GLY A 196 14.59 13.32 0.38
C GLY A 196 15.99 13.82 0.73
N ASN A 197 16.26 13.97 2.03
CA ASN A 197 17.52 14.49 2.56
C ASN A 197 18.54 13.40 2.95
N ILE A 198 18.18 12.11 2.88
CA ILE A 198 19.12 11.01 3.12
C ILE A 198 19.73 10.58 1.78
N ASN A 199 21.07 10.57 1.70
CA ASN A 199 21.76 10.00 0.56
C ASN A 199 21.87 8.48 0.72
N LYS A 200 20.97 7.74 0.07
CA LYS A 200 20.96 6.27 0.05
C LYS A 200 20.45 5.78 -1.28
N GLN A 201 20.91 4.61 -1.70
CA GLN A 201 20.42 3.93 -2.89
C GLN A 201 19.87 2.55 -2.49
N PHE A 202 18.92 2.06 -3.27
CA PHE A 202 18.35 0.73 -3.14
C PHE A 202 18.47 0.02 -4.50
N PRO A 203 19.61 -0.65 -4.77
CA PRO A 203 19.87 -1.29 -6.06
C PRO A 203 18.77 -2.28 -6.49
N GLY A 204 18.49 -2.37 -7.79
CA GLY A 204 17.40 -3.22 -8.29
C GLY A 204 15.99 -2.68 -8.03
N THR A 205 15.89 -1.43 -7.59
CA THR A 205 14.62 -0.69 -7.43
C THR A 205 14.66 0.61 -8.25
N ARG A 206 13.58 1.40 -8.18
CA ARG A 206 13.52 2.75 -8.79
C ARG A 206 14.25 3.84 -7.97
N TYR A 207 14.90 3.48 -6.87
CA TYR A 207 15.51 4.39 -5.91
C TYR A 207 17.04 4.37 -6.00
N THR A 208 17.59 4.79 -7.13
CA THR A 208 19.01 4.58 -7.48
C THR A 208 19.85 5.86 -7.53
N GLY A 209 19.29 7.03 -7.27
CA GLY A 209 20.06 8.29 -7.15
C GLY A 209 19.61 9.39 -8.08
#